data_AF-A0A352LQR9-F1
#
_entry.id   AF-A0A352LQR9-F1
#
_cell.length_a   1.000
_cell.length_b   1.000
_cell.length_c   1.000
_cell.angle_alpha   90.00
_cell.angle_beta   90.00
_cell.angle_gamma   90.00
#
_symmetry.space_group_name_H-M   'P 1'
#
loop_
_entity.id
_entity.type
_entity.pdbx_description
1 polymer ?
#
loop_
_entity_poly.entity_id
_entity_poly.type
_entity_poly.pdbx_seq_one_letter_code
_entity_poly.pdbx_strand_id
1 'polypeptide(L)'
;MLIHTIGIFIVMGIITAFVSQLSEIPVLDIILLSTILSPLALLQKGLHGEKQDFIYSGSIIFRKYSWLFRLFSLIFTIIFFVTLYYYGQTNGFGVTIILFFTASIVQGAYYALIKSIVPGEVFLIPLEIIGLILFHTLVL
;
A
#
# COMPACT_ATOMS: atom_id res chain seq x y z
N MET A 1 -5.37 -10.40 -19.39
CA MET A 1 -5.16 -9.50 -18.25
C MET A 1 -6.41 -9.33 -17.39
N LEU A 2 -7.54 -8.84 -17.93
CA LEU A 2 -8.72 -8.47 -17.14
C LEU A 2 -9.28 -9.60 -16.25
N ILE A 3 -9.42 -10.82 -16.79
CA ILE A 3 -9.89 -12.01 -16.03
C ILE A 3 -8.93 -12.38 -14.88
N HIS A 4 -7.62 -12.25 -15.09
CA HIS A 4 -6.63 -12.54 -14.03
C HIS A 4 -6.68 -11.48 -12.92
N THR A 5 -6.83 -10.20 -13.28
CA THR A 5 -6.98 -9.11 -12.30
C THR A 5 -8.26 -9.30 -11.48
N ILE A 6 -9.39 -9.63 -12.11
CA ILE A 6 -10.65 -9.94 -11.41
C ILE A 6 -10.47 -11.13 -10.47
N GLY A 7 -9.79 -12.19 -10.90
CA GLY A 7 -9.48 -13.34 -10.05
C GLY A 7 -8.70 -12.97 -8.79
N ILE A 8 -7.71 -12.08 -8.91
CA ILE A 8 -6.92 -11.58 -7.77
C ILE A 8 -7.83 -10.81 -6.80
N PHE A 9 -8.70 -9.93 -7.30
CA PHE A 9 -9.64 -9.19 -6.44
C PHE A 9 -10.62 -10.11 -5.71
N ILE A 10 -11.11 -11.16 -6.37
CA ILE A 10 -12.00 -12.15 -5.73
C ILE A 10 -11.26 -12.88 -4.61
N VAL A 11 -10.05 -13.38 -4.86
CA VAL A 11 -9.28 -14.11 -3.83
C VAL A 11 -8.95 -13.19 -2.66
N MET A 12 -8.51 -11.95 -2.93
CA MET A 12 -8.19 -11.00 -1.86
C MET A 12 -9.43 -10.54 -1.08
N GLY A 13 -10.58 -10.42 -1.76
CA GLY A 13 -11.86 -10.14 -1.11
C GLY A 13 -12.29 -11.27 -0.17
N ILE A 14 -12.13 -12.52 -0.59
CA ILE A 14 -12.39 -13.70 0.25
C ILE A 14 -11.48 -13.70 1.49
N ILE A 15 -10.17 -13.50 1.30
CA ILE A 15 -9.20 -13.44 2.41
C ILE A 15 -9.59 -12.34 3.40
N THR A 16 -9.94 -11.15 2.89
CA THR A 16 -10.36 -10.01 3.71
C THR A 16 -11.59 -10.33 4.55
N ALA A 17 -12.62 -10.95 3.95
CA ALA A 17 -13.85 -11.32 4.65
C ALA A 17 -13.59 -12.36 5.73
N PHE A 18 -12.81 -13.41 5.44
CA PHE A 18 -12.47 -14.44 6.41
C PHE A 18 -11.66 -13.90 7.59
N VAL A 19 -10.62 -13.09 7.33
CA VAL A 19 -9.81 -12.50 8.40
C VAL A 19 -10.64 -11.53 9.24
N SER A 20 -11.45 -10.69 8.60
CA SER A 20 -12.34 -9.77 9.30
C SER A 20 -13.26 -10.50 10.27
N GLN A 21 -13.84 -11.62 9.84
CA GLN A 21 -14.71 -12.43 10.69
C GLN A 21 -13.95 -13.15 11.83
N LEU A 22 -12.75 -13.64 11.56
CA LEU A 22 -11.96 -14.41 12.55
C LEU A 22 -11.26 -13.54 13.58
N SER A 23 -10.87 -12.33 13.21
CA SER A 23 -10.06 -11.43 14.05
C SER A 23 -10.83 -10.20 14.54
N GLU A 24 -12.13 -10.11 14.21
CA GLU A 24 -13.01 -8.98 14.53
C GLU A 24 -12.50 -7.62 14.01
N ILE A 25 -11.62 -7.66 13.00
CA ILE A 25 -11.07 -6.46 12.36
C ILE A 25 -12.07 -5.97 11.32
N PRO A 26 -12.49 -4.70 11.32
CA PRO A 26 -13.33 -4.16 10.26
C PRO A 26 -12.68 -4.32 8.87
N VAL A 27 -13.47 -4.77 7.89
CA VAL A 27 -13.02 -4.88 6.48
C VAL A 27 -12.42 -3.56 5.97
N LEU A 28 -12.97 -2.44 6.40
CA LEU A 28 -12.53 -1.10 6.02
C LEU A 28 -11.06 -0.86 6.40
N ASP A 29 -10.64 -1.25 7.60
CA ASP A 29 -9.27 -1.08 8.10
C ASP A 29 -8.28 -1.85 7.21
N ILE A 30 -8.64 -3.09 6.85
CA ILE A 30 -7.84 -3.95 5.97
C ILE A 30 -7.71 -3.30 4.59
N ILE A 31 -8.82 -2.82 4.03
CA ILE A 31 -8.85 -2.17 2.71
C ILE A 31 -7.99 -0.90 2.71
N LEU A 32 -8.18 -0.02 3.69
CA LEU A 32 -7.48 1.27 3.75
C LEU A 32 -5.98 1.07 3.99
N LEU A 33 -5.60 0.17 4.89
CA LEU A 33 -4.19 -0.14 5.13
C LEU A 33 -3.53 -0.80 3.90
N SER A 34 -4.25 -1.69 3.20
CA SER A 34 -3.78 -2.28 1.94
C SER A 34 -3.58 -1.23 0.85
N THR A 35 -4.47 -0.23 0.83
CA THR A 35 -4.42 0.87 -0.14
C THR A 35 -3.25 1.82 0.16
N ILE A 36 -2.83 1.97 1.41
CA ILE A 36 -1.60 2.69 1.80
C ILE A 36 -0.35 1.86 1.51
N LEU A 37 -0.38 0.55 1.76
CA LEU A 37 0.79 -0.29 1.52
C LEU A 37 1.15 -0.38 0.02
N SER A 38 0.15 -0.35 -0.86
CA SER A 38 0.38 -0.59 -2.29
C SER A 38 1.20 0.49 -3.04
N PRO A 39 0.96 1.81 -2.90
CA PRO A 39 1.80 2.84 -3.51
C PRO A 39 3.17 2.90 -2.83
N LEU A 40 3.25 2.70 -1.51
CA LEU A 40 4.51 2.58 -0.78
C LEU A 40 5.39 1.43 -1.33
N ALA A 41 4.79 0.25 -1.55
CA ALA A 41 5.47 -0.91 -2.12
C ALA A 41 5.91 -0.67 -3.57
N LEU A 42 5.08 -0.01 -4.38
CA LEU A 42 5.44 0.39 -5.75
C LEU A 42 6.61 1.39 -5.76
N LEU A 43 6.58 2.37 -4.85
CA LEU A 43 7.61 3.39 -4.72
C LEU A 43 8.94 2.77 -4.30
N GLN A 44 8.94 1.90 -3.28
CA GLN A 44 10.13 1.17 -2.85
C GLN A 44 10.68 0.26 -3.95
N LYS A 45 9.81 -0.42 -4.71
CA LYS A 45 10.26 -1.24 -5.85
C LYS A 45 10.87 -0.39 -6.96
N GLY A 46 10.29 0.76 -7.29
CA GLY A 46 10.85 1.70 -8.27
C GLY A 46 12.26 2.15 -7.85
N LEU A 47 12.45 2.47 -6.57
CA LEU A 47 13.73 2.88 -6.01
C LEU A 47 14.78 1.75 -5.95
N HIS A 48 14.36 0.51 -5.71
CA HIS A 48 15.25 -0.66 -5.75
C HIS A 48 15.57 -1.11 -7.18
N GLY A 49 14.61 -1.01 -8.10
CA GLY A 49 14.78 -1.33 -9.52
C GLY A 49 15.80 -0.43 -10.23
N GLU A 50 15.97 0.83 -9.77
CA GLU A 50 17.06 1.71 -10.22
C GLU A 50 18.46 1.12 -10.00
N LYS A 51 18.64 0.17 -9.07
CA LYS A 51 19.93 -0.50 -8.84
C LYS A 51 20.19 -1.66 -9.81
N GLN A 52 19.19 -2.18 -10.54
CA GLN A 52 19.36 -3.43 -11.30
C GLN A 52 19.14 -3.35 -12.81
N ASP A 53 18.44 -2.38 -13.41
CA ASP A 53 18.41 -2.27 -14.87
C ASP A 53 18.16 -0.83 -15.34
N PHE A 54 19.19 -0.21 -15.92
CA PHE A 54 19.21 1.17 -16.45
C PHE A 54 18.28 1.42 -17.66
N ILE A 55 17.42 0.47 -18.05
CA ILE A 55 16.73 0.49 -19.36
C ILE A 55 15.19 0.52 -19.25
N TYR A 56 14.57 0.24 -18.09
CA TYR A 56 13.11 0.00 -18.03
C TYR A 56 12.27 0.86 -17.07
N SER A 57 12.85 1.85 -16.38
CA SER A 57 12.06 2.92 -15.72
C SER A 57 11.84 4.06 -16.72
N GLY A 58 10.72 4.02 -17.46
CA GLY A 58 10.41 4.95 -18.55
C GLY A 58 10.12 6.40 -18.13
N SER A 59 10.29 6.77 -16.86
CA SER A 59 9.97 8.09 -16.34
C SER A 59 11.21 8.96 -16.16
N ILE A 60 11.39 9.91 -17.08
CA ILE A 60 12.45 10.94 -17.04
C ILE A 60 12.38 11.73 -15.71
N ILE A 61 11.17 11.93 -15.18
CA ILE A 61 10.91 12.66 -13.94
C ILE A 61 11.39 11.84 -12.74
N PHE A 62 11.08 10.55 -12.68
CA PHE A 62 11.52 9.68 -11.59
C PHE A 62 13.05 9.65 -11.49
N ARG A 63 13.73 9.53 -12.63
CA ARG A 63 15.20 9.53 -12.70
C ARG A 63 15.83 10.85 -12.27
N LYS A 64 15.27 11.99 -12.68
CA LYS A 64 15.81 13.31 -12.34
C LYS A 64 15.61 13.66 -10.86
N TYR A 65 14.55 13.16 -10.26
CA TYR A 65 14.13 13.51 -8.90
C TYR A 65 14.18 12.31 -7.93
N SER A 66 15.00 11.29 -8.21
CA SER A 66 15.03 10.04 -7.43
C SER A 66 15.31 10.25 -5.94
N TRP A 67 16.14 11.25 -5.59
CA TRP A 67 16.35 11.67 -4.20
C TRP A 67 15.05 12.11 -3.51
N LEU A 68 14.20 12.88 -4.19
CA LEU A 68 12.90 13.30 -3.64
C LEU A 68 12.00 12.09 -3.42
N PHE A 69 11.94 11.16 -4.38
CA PHE A 69 11.16 9.93 -4.22
C PHE A 69 11.66 9.05 -3.07
N ARG A 70 12.98 8.99 -2.83
CA ARG A 70 13.55 8.32 -1.64
C ARG A 70 13.14 9.00 -0.35
N LEU A 71 13.16 10.34 -0.32
CA LEU A 71 12.75 11.11 0.83
C LEU A 71 11.26 10.87 1.14
N PHE A 72 10.39 10.93 0.14
CA PHE A 72 8.96 10.61 0.28
C PHE A 72 8.75 9.18 0.75
N SER A 73 9.45 8.20 0.17
CA SER A 73 9.36 6.80 0.59
C SER A 73 9.75 6.62 2.06
N LEU A 74 10.79 7.29 2.52
CA LEU A 74 11.22 7.25 3.90
C LEU A 74 10.20 7.91 4.83
N ILE A 75 9.70 9.09 4.47
CA ILE A 75 8.67 9.81 5.24
C ILE A 75 7.40 8.95 5.35
N PHE A 76 6.90 8.41 4.25
CA PHE A 76 5.70 7.56 4.26
C PHE A 76 5.90 6.28 5.05
N THR A 77 7.09 5.66 5.00
CA THR A 77 7.42 4.50 5.83
C THR A 77 7.36 4.86 7.32
N ILE A 78 7.93 6.01 7.72
CA ILE A 78 7.87 6.47 9.12
C ILE A 78 6.42 6.72 9.53
N ILE A 79 5.66 7.46 8.73
CA ILE A 79 4.24 7.75 9.01
C ILE A 79 3.45 6.45 9.14
N PHE A 80 3.66 5.49 8.24
CA PHE A 80 3.01 4.18 8.28
C PHE A 80 3.25 3.44 9.61
N PHE A 81 4.50 3.40 10.10
CA PHE A 81 4.80 2.78 11.40
C PHE A 81 4.17 3.55 12.57
N VAL A 82 4.14 4.88 12.49
CA VAL A 82 3.46 5.71 13.50
C VAL A 82 1.95 5.43 13.50
N THR A 83 1.33 5.31 12.33
CA THR A 83 -0.08 4.94 12.16
C THR A 83 -0.38 3.57 12.76
N LEU A 84 0.46 2.56 12.49
CA LEU A 84 0.32 1.23 13.10
C LEU A 84 0.46 1.29 14.63
N TYR A 85 1.38 2.10 15.14
CA TYR A 85 1.54 2.27 16.58
C TYR A 85 0.27 2.84 17.23
N TYR A 86 -0.32 3.90 16.65
CA TYR A 86 -1.57 4.46 17.16
C TYR A 86 -2.74 3.48 17.06
N TYR A 87 -2.85 2.75 15.96
CA TYR A 87 -3.87 1.70 15.80
C TYR A 87 -3.71 0.60 16.86
N GLY A 88 -2.47 0.23 17.20
CA GLY A 88 -2.17 -0.75 18.23
C GLY A 88 -2.48 -0.28 19.64
N GLN A 89 -2.43 1.03 19.91
CA GLN A 89 -2.87 1.59 21.20
C GLN A 89 -4.39 1.52 21.35
N THR A 90 -5.16 1.67 20.28
CA THR A 90 -6.63 1.67 20.33
C THR A 90 -7.22 0.27 20.25
N ASN A 91 -6.68 -0.60 19.39
CA ASN A 91 -7.25 -1.93 19.09
C ASN A 91 -6.41 -3.11 19.60
N GLY A 92 -5.22 -2.84 20.16
CA GLY A 92 -4.29 -3.86 20.63
C GLY A 92 -3.26 -4.27 19.57
N PHE A 93 -2.02 -4.47 20.03
CA PHE A 93 -0.89 -4.81 19.14
C PHE A 93 -1.04 -6.17 18.45
N GLY A 94 -1.69 -7.16 19.08
CA GLY A 94 -1.94 -8.46 18.44
C GLY A 94 -2.83 -8.34 17.20
N VAL A 95 -3.92 -7.58 17.33
CA VAL A 95 -4.85 -7.28 16.24
C VAL A 95 -4.15 -6.49 15.13
N THR A 96 -3.31 -5.53 15.51
CA THR A 96 -2.52 -4.72 14.58
C THR A 96 -1.55 -5.55 13.74
N ILE A 97 -0.92 -6.55 14.34
CA ILE A 97 -0.03 -7.48 13.62
C ILE A 97 -0.81 -8.29 12.59
N ILE A 98 -1.99 -8.82 12.97
CA ILE A 98 -2.86 -9.56 12.05
C ILE A 98 -3.32 -8.65 10.90
N LEU A 99 -3.74 -7.42 11.22
CA LEU A 99 -4.11 -6.41 10.24
C LEU A 99 -2.95 -6.13 9.27
N PHE A 100 -1.74 -5.92 9.78
CA PHE A 100 -0.55 -5.64 8.96
C PHE A 100 -0.26 -6.78 7.98
N PHE A 101 -0.24 -8.03 8.45
CA PHE A 101 0.03 -9.18 7.58
C PHE A 101 -1.08 -9.37 6.54
N THR A 102 -2.34 -9.21 6.95
CA THR A 102 -3.48 -9.35 6.04
C THR A 102 -3.46 -8.25 4.98
N ALA A 103 -3.24 -7.00 5.39
CA ALA A 103 -3.10 -5.89 4.47
C ALA A 103 -1.90 -6.04 3.54
N SER A 104 -0.80 -6.64 4.01
CA SER A 104 0.38 -6.95 3.20
C SER A 104 0.12 -8.00 2.12
N ILE A 105 -0.84 -8.89 2.32
CA ILE A 105 -1.32 -9.86 1.32
C ILE A 105 -2.30 -9.18 0.37
N VAL A 106 -3.31 -8.51 0.92
CA VAL A 106 -4.42 -7.88 0.19
C VAL A 106 -3.95 -6.71 -0.68
N GLN A 107 -2.89 -5.99 -0.29
CA GLN A 107 -2.28 -4.93 -1.11
C GLN A 107 -1.87 -5.42 -2.50
N GLY A 108 -1.65 -6.72 -2.71
CA GLY A 108 -1.27 -7.28 -4.02
C GLY A 108 -2.29 -6.97 -5.12
N ALA A 109 -3.59 -6.93 -4.78
CA ALA A 109 -4.65 -6.55 -5.71
C ALA A 109 -4.56 -5.07 -6.10
N TYR A 110 -4.41 -4.19 -5.11
CA TYR A 110 -4.28 -2.74 -5.30
C TYR A 110 -2.99 -2.40 -6.05
N TYR A 111 -1.88 -3.06 -5.72
CA TYR A 111 -0.61 -2.96 -6.43
C TYR A 111 -0.78 -3.26 -7.93
N ALA A 112 -1.44 -4.37 -8.26
CA ALA A 112 -1.67 -4.74 -9.66
C ALA A 112 -2.57 -3.73 -10.38
N LEU A 113 -3.61 -3.24 -9.70
CA LEU A 113 -4.52 -2.23 -10.21
C LEU A 113 -3.79 -0.91 -10.50
N ILE A 114 -3.10 -0.35 -9.52
CA ILE A 114 -2.36 0.91 -9.63
C ILE A 114 -1.33 0.81 -10.75
N LYS A 115 -0.55 -0.28 -10.80
CA LYS A 115 0.44 -0.48 -11.86
C LYS A 115 -0.17 -0.53 -13.26
N SER A 116 -1.41 -1.01 -13.40
CA SER A 116 -2.09 -1.13 -14.68
C SER A 116 -2.81 0.14 -15.14
N ILE A 117 -3.20 1.02 -14.20
CA ILE A 117 -4.06 2.18 -14.49
C ILE A 117 -3.30 3.49 -14.36
N VAL A 118 -2.37 3.62 -13.41
CA VAL A 118 -1.74 4.89 -13.06
C VAL A 118 -0.49 5.11 -13.92
N PRO A 119 -0.49 6.10 -14.82
CA PRO A 119 0.65 6.36 -15.70
C PRO A 119 1.72 7.17 -14.94
N GLY A 120 2.70 6.49 -14.38
CA GLY A 120 3.91 7.11 -13.82
C GLY A 120 3.94 7.20 -12.29
N GLU A 121 5.15 7.13 -11.76
CA GLU A 121 5.44 6.99 -10.32
C GLU A 121 5.12 8.26 -9.53
N VAL A 122 5.05 9.42 -10.20
CA VAL A 122 4.72 10.71 -9.58
C VAL A 122 3.35 10.66 -8.89
N PHE A 123 2.39 9.92 -9.46
CA PHE A 123 1.04 9.80 -8.92
C PHE A 123 0.94 8.86 -7.71
N LEU A 124 2.00 8.12 -7.38
CA LEU A 124 2.02 7.30 -6.16
C LEU A 124 2.03 8.17 -4.91
N ILE A 125 2.67 9.34 -4.95
CA ILE A 125 2.75 10.28 -3.83
C ILE A 125 1.36 10.82 -3.44
N PRO A 126 0.58 11.46 -4.33
CA PRO A 126 -0.76 11.93 -3.98
C PRO A 126 -1.70 10.79 -3.59
N LEU A 127 -1.55 9.60 -4.20
CA LEU A 127 -2.36 8.44 -3.84
C LEU A 127 -2.08 7.96 -2.41
N GLU A 128 -0.80 7.92 -2.02
CA GLU A 128 -0.37 7.61 -0.66
C GLU A 128 -0.92 8.63 0.34
N ILE A 129 -0.84 9.92 0.03
CA ILE A 129 -1.36 11.00 0.88
C ILE A 129 -2.86 10.83 1.11
N ILE A 130 -3.63 10.57 0.04
CA ILE A 130 -5.08 10.33 0.14
C ILE A 130 -5.36 9.10 1.00
N GLY A 131 -4.65 8.00 0.78
CA GLY A 131 -4.78 6.78 1.58
C GLY A 131 -4.53 7.03 3.06
N LEU A 132 -3.45 7.74 3.39
CA LEU A 132 -3.10 8.10 4.77
C LEU A 132 -4.16 8.98 5.42
N ILE A 133 -4.68 9.99 4.71
CA ILE A 133 -5.75 10.87 5.22
C ILE A 133 -7.01 10.05 5.48
N LEU A 134 -7.40 9.18 4.56
CA LEU A 134 -8.60 8.34 4.71
C LEU A 134 -8.47 7.39 5.91
N PHE A 135 -7.30 6.77 6.10
CA PHE A 135 -7.08 5.90 7.25
C PHE A 135 -7.13 6.68 8.58
N HIS A 136 -6.50 7.85 8.66
CA HIS A 136 -6.53 8.65 9.88
C HIS A 136 -7.89 9.27 10.21
N THR A 137 -8.78 9.40 9.22
CA THR A 137 -10.10 10.02 9.43
C THR A 137 -11.20 9.00 9.66
N LEU A 138 -11.03 7.78 9.17
CA LEU A 138 -12.07 6.73 9.21
C LEU A 138 -11.74 5.57 10.15
N VAL A 139 -10.48 5.41 10.55
CA VAL A 139 -10.00 4.23 11.31
C VAL A 139 -9.33 4.60 12.64
N LEU A 140 -8.44 5.60 12.64
CA LEU A 140 -7.80 6.11 13.85
C LEU A 140 -8.71 7.12 14.58
#